data_AF-A0AAU5ASC8-F1
#
_entry.id   AF-A0AAU5ASC8-F1
#
_cell.length_a   1.000
_cell.length_b   1.000
_cell.length_c   1.000
_cell.angle_alpha   90.00
_cell.angle_beta   90.00
_cell.angle_gamma   90.00
#
_symmetry.space_group_name_H-M   'P 1'
#
loop_
_entity.id
_entity.type
_entity.pdbx_description
1 polymer ?
#
loop_
_entity_poly.entity_id
_entity_poly.type
_entity_poly.pdbx_seq_one_letter_code
_entity_poly.pdbx_strand_id
1 'polypeptide(L)'
;MSHWRTDPTFAMCRELADGAELSSFAGGPFDVRAVVAGIRPEAKDGFLLGEIPWERFPQGDQVREAVHLLHTGDSSGRTGTGVVVGMCANDMRAAAVLAVPFLIRIAADTRHARRADALAEVPCPARARHFGVASRDQLLLHRGDIRHDALSDDYDDYGIEVTGYPAGWSVAAARSAISAGTALLQPLLDDPDPVIRVRTAYALAVADDTDGKIRAAFGIRLATEQDPLVRAALILATAEATRAHPNAQTTTWMRERWRDRTEMPEARLAAAIGWLCLTDEPAPTDLRTLTDTLTTDARAHTMDTLPWLSAAAGSNETGLQRCVRESLHPEQPGPGTCDDPWTPGN
;
A
#
# COMPACT_ATOMS: atom_id res chain seq x y z
N MET A 1 12.31 13.27 26.62
CA MET A 1 13.21 12.33 25.91
C MET A 1 13.05 10.96 26.54
N SER A 2 12.02 10.21 26.14
CA SER A 2 11.72 8.88 26.69
C SER A 2 12.51 7.79 25.95
N HIS A 3 13.47 7.23 26.66
CA HIS A 3 13.88 5.81 26.75
C HIS A 3 13.61 4.80 25.59
N TRP A 4 13.80 5.14 24.32
CA TRP A 4 13.83 4.15 23.22
C TRP A 4 14.78 2.96 23.47
N ARG A 5 15.82 3.16 24.31
CA ARG A 5 16.77 2.11 24.73
C ARG A 5 16.16 0.99 25.60
N THR A 6 14.95 1.17 26.13
CA THR A 6 14.22 0.13 26.89
C THR A 6 13.06 -0.47 26.10
N ASP A 7 12.91 -0.10 24.82
CA ASP A 7 11.92 -0.72 23.95
C ASP A 7 12.29 -2.21 23.71
N PRO A 8 11.35 -3.15 23.93
CA PRO A 8 11.61 -4.58 23.71
C PRO A 8 12.07 -4.91 22.29
N THR A 9 11.54 -4.26 21.25
CA THR A 9 12.03 -4.43 19.87
C THR A 9 13.43 -3.86 19.72
N PHE A 10 13.79 -2.79 20.44
CA PHE A 10 15.15 -2.26 20.40
C PHE A 10 16.19 -3.26 20.92
N ALA A 11 15.83 -4.09 21.91
CA ALA A 11 16.70 -5.16 22.38
C ALA A 11 16.96 -6.21 21.29
N MET A 12 15.90 -6.63 20.57
CA MET A 12 16.03 -7.51 19.40
C MET A 12 16.91 -6.87 18.31
N CYS A 13 16.63 -5.62 17.92
CA CYS A 13 17.41 -4.91 16.89
C CYS A 13 18.89 -4.80 17.26
N ARG A 14 19.20 -4.62 18.56
CA ARG A 14 20.59 -4.61 19.04
C ARG A 14 21.24 -5.98 18.92
N GLU A 15 20.54 -7.06 19.30
CA GLU A 15 21.07 -8.42 19.13
C GLU A 15 21.35 -8.74 17.66
N LEU A 16 20.49 -8.31 16.73
CA LEU A 16 20.75 -8.41 15.29
C LEU A 16 22.02 -7.63 14.87
N ALA A 17 22.17 -6.40 15.36
CA ALA A 17 23.37 -5.60 15.10
C ALA A 17 24.65 -6.21 15.69
N ASP A 18 24.53 -6.98 16.78
CA ASP A 18 25.60 -7.72 17.42
C ASP A 18 25.86 -9.10 16.75
N GLY A 19 25.16 -9.41 15.66
CA GLY A 19 25.38 -10.61 14.83
C GLY A 19 24.43 -11.78 15.12
N ALA A 20 23.33 -11.56 15.84
CA ALA A 20 22.29 -12.58 15.97
C ALA A 20 21.58 -12.80 14.63
N GLU A 21 21.30 -14.07 14.34
CA GLU A 21 20.53 -14.48 13.17
C GLU A 21 19.07 -14.01 13.27
N LEU A 22 18.56 -13.35 12.22
CA LEU A 22 17.15 -12.93 12.17
C LEU A 22 16.18 -14.10 12.35
N SER A 23 16.55 -15.27 11.83
CA SER A 23 15.78 -16.50 11.95
C SER A 23 15.56 -16.97 13.40
N SER A 24 16.43 -16.57 14.34
CA SER A 24 16.31 -16.93 15.76
C SER A 24 15.12 -16.28 16.46
N PHE A 25 14.59 -15.17 15.90
CA PHE A 25 13.41 -14.48 16.42
C PHE A 25 12.11 -14.87 15.73
N ALA A 26 12.18 -15.63 14.63
CA ALA A 26 11.01 -16.01 13.83
C ALA A 26 10.03 -16.86 14.63
N GLY A 27 8.73 -16.58 14.49
CA GLY A 27 7.67 -17.22 15.27
C GLY A 27 7.59 -16.77 16.74
N GLY A 28 8.52 -15.92 17.19
CA GLY A 28 8.62 -15.44 18.56
C GLY A 28 7.78 -14.21 18.88
N PRO A 29 7.91 -13.65 20.09
CA PRO A 29 7.13 -12.50 20.55
C PRO A 29 7.43 -11.18 19.82
N PHE A 30 8.55 -11.12 19.09
CA PHE A 30 8.99 -9.97 18.26
C PHE A 30 8.77 -10.19 16.77
N ASP A 31 8.35 -11.39 16.36
CA ASP A 31 7.92 -11.63 14.98
C ASP A 31 6.49 -11.11 14.83
N VAL A 32 6.35 -9.93 14.22
CA VAL A 32 5.04 -9.29 14.05
C VAL A 32 4.10 -10.12 13.19
N ARG A 33 4.62 -10.98 12.30
CA ARG A 33 3.80 -11.92 11.52
C ARG A 33 3.14 -12.93 12.44
N ALA A 34 3.90 -13.49 13.38
CA ALA A 34 3.40 -14.42 14.38
C ALA A 34 2.41 -13.75 15.34
N VAL A 35 2.71 -12.52 15.79
CA VAL A 35 1.82 -11.74 16.66
C VAL A 35 0.48 -11.47 15.96
N VAL A 36 0.51 -10.96 14.72
CA VAL A 36 -0.71 -10.64 13.94
C VAL A 36 -1.53 -11.89 13.62
N ALA A 37 -0.86 -12.99 13.23
CA ALA A 37 -1.51 -14.28 12.99
C ALA A 37 -2.16 -14.85 14.26
N GLY A 38 -1.54 -14.63 15.43
CA GLY A 38 -2.03 -15.08 16.73
C GLY A 38 -3.20 -14.26 17.30
N ILE A 39 -3.56 -13.13 16.68
CA ILE A 39 -4.71 -12.34 17.15
C ILE A 39 -6.01 -13.13 16.92
N ARG A 40 -6.64 -13.50 18.03
CA ARG A 40 -7.88 -14.28 18.02
C ARG A 40 -9.05 -13.50 17.38
N PRO A 41 -10.00 -14.19 16.72
CA PRO A 41 -11.21 -13.55 16.22
C PRO A 41 -11.93 -12.74 17.28
N GLU A 42 -12.11 -13.27 18.50
CA GLU A 42 -12.82 -12.60 19.59
C GLU A 42 -12.18 -11.26 19.97
N ALA A 43 -10.84 -11.18 19.90
CA ALA A 43 -10.13 -9.94 20.16
C ALA A 43 -10.37 -8.89 19.07
N LYS A 44 -10.41 -9.31 17.80
CA LYS A 44 -10.70 -8.43 16.65
C LYS A 44 -12.14 -7.93 16.69
N ASP A 45 -13.08 -8.83 16.93
CA ASP A 45 -14.53 -8.59 16.93
C ASP A 45 -14.96 -7.72 18.11
N GLY A 46 -14.41 -8.00 19.29
CA GLY A 46 -14.70 -7.25 20.52
C GLY A 46 -13.82 -6.02 20.73
N PHE A 47 -12.92 -5.69 19.78
CA PHE A 47 -11.93 -4.62 19.92
C PHE A 47 -11.16 -4.69 21.25
N LEU A 48 -10.70 -5.89 21.63
CA LEU A 48 -9.94 -6.14 22.86
C LEU A 48 -8.48 -5.70 22.70
N LEU A 49 -8.27 -4.40 22.49
CA LEU A 49 -6.96 -3.82 22.20
C LEU A 49 -5.93 -4.06 23.31
N GLY A 50 -6.37 -4.26 24.56
CA GLY A 50 -5.49 -4.60 25.68
C GLY A 50 -4.89 -6.01 25.65
N GLU A 51 -5.40 -6.91 24.80
CA GLU A 51 -4.83 -8.26 24.63
C GLU A 51 -3.66 -8.31 23.63
N ILE A 52 -3.43 -7.23 22.88
CA ILE A 52 -2.38 -7.16 21.86
C ILE A 52 -1.12 -6.57 22.50
N PRO A 53 0.07 -7.15 22.26
CA PRO A 53 1.31 -6.69 22.87
C PRO A 53 1.89 -5.47 22.12
N TRP A 54 1.15 -4.37 22.09
CA TRP A 54 1.54 -3.13 21.40
C TRP A 54 2.89 -2.60 21.88
N GLU A 55 3.13 -2.68 23.19
CA GLU A 55 4.33 -2.19 23.87
C GLU A 55 5.62 -2.88 23.43
N ARG A 56 5.51 -4.00 22.70
CA ARG A 56 6.67 -4.67 22.12
C ARG A 56 7.21 -3.95 20.91
N PHE A 57 6.42 -3.10 20.24
CA PHE A 57 6.80 -2.46 18.98
C PHE A 57 6.88 -0.94 19.17
N PRO A 58 7.87 -0.26 18.55
CA PRO A 58 8.01 1.18 18.69
C PRO A 58 6.76 1.92 18.25
N GLN A 59 6.31 2.88 19.06
CA GLN A 59 5.06 3.64 18.87
C GLN A 59 3.77 2.80 18.94
N GLY A 60 3.82 1.56 19.43
CA GLY A 60 2.64 0.70 19.56
C GLY A 60 1.48 1.32 20.35
N ASP A 61 1.76 1.98 21.46
CA ASP A 61 0.73 2.67 22.26
C ASP A 61 0.03 3.79 21.47
N GLN A 62 0.76 4.50 20.59
CA GLN A 62 0.19 5.56 19.75
C GLN A 62 -0.74 4.96 18.68
N VAL A 63 -0.36 3.83 18.09
CA VAL A 63 -1.20 3.12 17.12
C VAL A 63 -2.44 2.52 17.82
N ARG A 64 -2.28 1.94 19.01
CA ARG A 64 -3.40 1.44 19.82
C ARG A 64 -4.44 2.55 20.07
N GLU A 65 -3.98 3.71 20.52
CA GLU A 65 -4.84 4.86 20.79
C GLU A 65 -5.55 5.34 19.52
N ALA A 66 -4.85 5.37 18.38
CA ALA A 66 -5.46 5.73 17.10
C ALA A 66 -6.59 4.77 16.70
N VAL A 67 -6.39 3.46 16.84
CA VAL A 67 -7.42 2.45 16.59
C VAL A 67 -8.60 2.62 17.54
N HIS A 68 -8.34 2.89 18.82
CA HIS A 68 -9.38 3.16 19.81
C HIS A 68 -10.23 4.39 19.41
N LEU A 69 -9.59 5.51 19.06
CA LEU A 69 -10.27 6.73 18.64
C LEU A 69 -11.04 6.56 17.33
N LEU A 70 -10.51 5.77 16.39
CA LEU A 70 -11.21 5.43 15.16
C LEU A 70 -12.43 4.55 15.44
N HIS A 71 -12.37 3.62 16.40
CA HIS A 71 -13.46 2.72 16.74
C HIS A 71 -14.59 3.40 17.52
N THR A 72 -14.27 4.23 18.52
CA THR A 72 -15.29 4.87 19.37
C THR A 72 -15.91 6.10 18.70
N GLY A 73 -15.19 6.74 17.76
CA GLY A 73 -15.63 7.97 17.09
C GLY A 73 -15.70 9.19 18.01
N ASP A 74 -15.18 9.09 19.24
CA ASP A 74 -15.66 9.83 20.40
C ASP A 74 -14.84 11.09 20.74
N SER A 75 -14.19 11.74 19.76
CA SER A 75 -13.45 12.97 20.07
C SER A 75 -13.66 14.11 19.08
N SER A 76 -14.02 15.28 19.63
CA SER A 76 -14.24 16.55 18.92
C SER A 76 -12.94 17.26 18.53
N GLY A 77 -11.82 16.54 18.38
CA GLY A 77 -10.53 17.17 18.09
C GLY A 77 -9.35 16.26 17.75
N ARG A 78 -9.47 14.92 17.91
CA ARG A 78 -8.42 13.98 17.54
C ARG A 78 -9.02 12.76 16.84
N THR A 79 -9.14 12.83 15.53
CA THR A 79 -9.47 11.67 14.71
C THR A 79 -8.23 10.78 14.66
N GLY A 80 -8.29 9.53 15.12
CA GLY A 80 -7.16 8.60 14.98
C GLY A 80 -6.68 8.42 13.53
N THR A 81 -7.47 8.92 12.57
CA THR A 81 -7.14 9.11 11.17
C THR A 81 -5.77 9.74 10.96
N GLY A 82 -5.00 9.19 10.03
CA GLY A 82 -3.69 9.69 9.65
C GLY A 82 -2.54 9.08 10.44
N VAL A 83 -2.81 8.38 11.55
CA VAL A 83 -1.74 7.85 12.41
C VAL A 83 -1.04 6.66 11.76
N VAL A 84 -1.77 5.65 11.27
CA VAL A 84 -1.14 4.46 10.66
C VAL A 84 -0.40 4.86 9.39
N VAL A 85 -1.01 5.68 8.53
CA VAL A 85 -0.34 6.21 7.33
C VAL A 85 0.89 7.05 7.69
N GLY A 86 0.83 7.88 8.74
CA GLY A 86 1.96 8.66 9.23
C GLY A 86 3.09 7.78 9.79
N MET A 87 2.76 6.67 10.44
CA MET A 87 3.76 5.67 10.87
C MET A 87 4.44 5.03 9.67
N CYS A 88 3.68 4.64 8.65
CA CYS A 88 4.23 4.13 7.39
C CYS A 88 5.06 5.17 6.63
N ALA A 89 4.69 6.46 6.71
CA ALA A 89 5.42 7.60 6.14
C ALA A 89 6.82 7.75 6.77
N ASN A 90 6.88 7.58 8.09
CA ASN A 90 8.11 7.68 8.88
C ASN A 90 8.88 6.36 8.93
N ASP A 91 8.53 5.40 8.08
CA ASP A 91 9.21 4.11 7.97
C ASP A 91 9.16 3.28 9.28
N MET A 92 8.05 3.36 10.02
CA MET A 92 7.78 2.64 11.27
C MET A 92 6.55 1.74 11.12
N ARG A 93 6.65 0.62 10.39
CA ARG A 93 5.49 -0.22 10.02
C ARG A 93 5.17 -1.30 11.06
N ALA A 94 6.13 -1.69 11.91
CA ALA A 94 5.97 -2.79 12.85
C ALA A 94 4.79 -2.61 13.83
N ALA A 95 4.58 -1.39 14.34
CA ALA A 95 3.40 -1.08 15.15
C ALA A 95 2.13 -0.90 14.29
N ALA A 96 2.27 -0.26 13.11
CA ALA A 96 1.17 0.04 12.21
C ALA A 96 0.42 -1.23 11.76
N VAL A 97 1.15 -2.32 11.52
CA VAL A 97 0.53 -3.58 11.04
C VAL A 97 -0.39 -4.24 12.06
N LEU A 98 -0.17 -4.03 13.37
CA LEU A 98 -1.06 -4.53 14.42
C LEU A 98 -2.48 -3.93 14.33
N ALA A 99 -2.63 -2.74 13.72
CA ALA A 99 -3.92 -2.10 13.52
C ALA A 99 -4.76 -2.73 12.40
N VAL A 100 -4.13 -3.37 11.40
CA VAL A 100 -4.79 -3.81 10.16
C VAL A 100 -6.04 -4.67 10.43
N PRO A 101 -6.01 -5.69 11.30
CA PRO A 101 -7.19 -6.51 11.56
C PRO A 101 -8.38 -5.72 12.12
N PHE A 102 -8.14 -4.69 12.93
CA PHE A 102 -9.17 -3.83 13.52
C PHE A 102 -9.69 -2.81 12.52
N LEU A 103 -8.80 -2.20 11.73
CA LEU A 103 -9.18 -1.28 10.65
C LEU A 103 -10.11 -1.95 9.62
N ILE A 104 -9.87 -3.22 9.29
CA ILE A 104 -10.75 -4.01 8.42
C ILE A 104 -12.16 -4.13 9.03
N ARG A 105 -12.29 -4.31 10.36
CA ARG A 105 -13.61 -4.37 11.02
C ARG A 105 -14.33 -3.03 11.00
N ILE A 106 -13.61 -1.93 11.26
CA ILE A 106 -14.18 -0.58 11.17
C ILE A 106 -14.63 -0.29 9.74
N ALA A 107 -13.85 -0.67 8.73
CA ALA A 107 -14.18 -0.48 7.33
C ALA A 107 -15.42 -1.30 6.88
N ALA A 108 -15.55 -2.52 7.39
CA ALA A 108 -16.64 -3.44 7.06
C ALA A 108 -17.98 -3.06 7.70
N ASP A 109 -17.98 -2.32 8.81
CA ASP A 109 -19.21 -1.81 9.41
C ASP A 109 -19.80 -0.67 8.57
N THR A 110 -20.85 -0.97 7.83
CA THR A 110 -21.53 -0.03 6.93
C THR A 110 -22.16 1.16 7.65
N ARG A 111 -22.37 1.08 8.97
CA ARG A 111 -22.94 2.15 9.78
C ARG A 111 -21.87 3.02 10.44
N HIS A 112 -20.60 2.62 10.34
CA HIS A 112 -19.52 3.30 11.03
C HIS A 112 -19.11 4.58 10.29
N ALA A 113 -19.21 5.73 10.98
CA ALA A 113 -18.95 7.05 10.38
C ALA A 113 -17.51 7.21 9.84
N ARG A 114 -16.55 6.45 10.38
CA ARG A 114 -15.13 6.46 9.98
C ARG A 114 -14.70 5.29 9.10
N ARG A 115 -15.64 4.52 8.54
CA ARG A 115 -15.30 3.33 7.74
C ARG A 115 -14.41 3.64 6.54
N ALA A 116 -14.63 4.78 5.88
CA ALA A 116 -13.80 5.22 4.76
C ALA A 116 -12.37 5.51 5.22
N ASP A 117 -12.22 6.24 6.33
CA ASP A 117 -10.91 6.60 6.90
C ASP A 117 -10.12 5.36 7.31
N ALA A 118 -10.77 4.42 8.01
CA ALA A 118 -10.15 3.16 8.38
C ALA A 118 -9.70 2.35 7.15
N LEU A 119 -10.53 2.29 6.11
CA LEU A 119 -10.20 1.58 4.87
C LEU A 119 -9.01 2.20 4.12
N ALA A 120 -8.83 3.52 4.21
CA ALA A 120 -7.66 4.19 3.63
C ALA A 120 -6.34 3.78 4.30
N GLU A 121 -6.38 3.43 5.59
CA GLU A 121 -5.19 3.07 6.37
C GLU A 121 -4.81 1.59 6.26
N VAL A 122 -5.76 0.71 5.94
CA VAL A 122 -5.55 -0.75 5.82
C VAL A 122 -4.33 -1.13 4.96
N PRO A 123 -4.16 -0.63 3.72
CA PRO A 123 -3.05 -1.05 2.87
C PRO A 123 -1.71 -0.39 3.18
N CYS A 124 -1.66 0.65 4.03
CA CYS A 124 -0.44 1.43 4.26
C CYS A 124 0.78 0.58 4.65
N PRO A 125 0.69 -0.34 5.64
CA PRO A 125 1.84 -1.16 6.05
C PRO A 125 2.16 -2.31 5.07
N ALA A 126 1.28 -2.62 4.11
CA ALA A 126 1.44 -3.73 3.16
C ALA A 126 2.23 -3.38 1.89
N ARG A 127 2.70 -2.13 1.76
CA ARG A 127 3.34 -1.59 0.55
C ARG A 127 4.83 -1.35 0.77
N ALA A 128 5.62 -1.65 -0.25
CA ALA A 128 7.09 -1.61 -0.20
C ALA A 128 7.67 -0.23 0.07
N ARG A 129 7.08 0.79 -0.53
CA ARG A 129 7.41 2.20 -0.34
C ARG A 129 6.11 2.97 -0.37
N HIS A 130 5.85 3.74 0.68
CA HIS A 130 4.55 4.39 0.84
C HIS A 130 4.44 5.72 0.08
N PHE A 131 5.56 6.42 -0.17
CA PHE A 131 5.57 7.73 -0.83
C PHE A 131 6.66 7.90 -1.89
N GLY A 132 6.38 8.76 -2.87
CA GLY A 132 7.34 9.37 -3.77
C GLY A 132 7.87 8.44 -4.87
N VAL A 133 7.20 7.31 -5.07
CA VAL A 133 7.60 6.27 -6.00
C VAL A 133 6.71 6.29 -7.23
N ALA A 134 7.31 6.52 -8.39
CA ALA A 134 6.59 6.66 -9.66
C ALA A 134 7.21 5.87 -10.82
N SER A 135 8.36 5.23 -10.61
CA SER A 135 9.03 4.44 -11.65
C SER A 135 8.33 3.11 -11.90
N ARG A 136 8.53 2.55 -13.10
CA ARG A 136 7.96 1.27 -13.54
C ARG A 136 8.22 0.15 -12.53
N ASP A 137 9.45 0.07 -12.03
CA ASP A 137 9.90 -1.00 -11.15
C ASP A 137 9.31 -0.93 -9.75
N GLN A 138 8.85 0.24 -9.33
CA GLN A 138 8.58 0.51 -7.94
C GLN A 138 7.10 0.87 -7.65
N LEU A 139 6.37 1.48 -8.59
CA LEU A 139 4.99 1.97 -8.37
C LEU A 139 4.03 0.88 -7.89
N LEU A 140 4.06 -0.29 -8.54
CA LEU A 140 3.20 -1.44 -8.22
C LEU A 140 3.99 -2.57 -7.56
N LEU A 141 5.14 -2.24 -6.96
CA LEU A 141 6.08 -3.24 -6.48
C LEU A 141 5.49 -4.07 -5.35
N HIS A 142 5.35 -5.36 -5.64
CA HIS A 142 4.99 -6.38 -4.68
C HIS A 142 6.16 -7.37 -4.59
N ARG A 143 7.04 -7.23 -3.59
CA ARG A 143 8.10 -8.22 -3.38
C ARG A 143 7.52 -9.38 -2.57
N GLY A 144 7.38 -10.53 -3.21
CA GLY A 144 6.77 -11.73 -2.61
C GLY A 144 7.77 -12.66 -1.93
N ASP A 145 9.05 -12.62 -2.33
CA ASP A 145 10.00 -13.62 -1.91
C ASP A 145 10.87 -13.12 -0.76
N ILE A 146 10.63 -13.66 0.43
CA ILE A 146 11.71 -13.89 1.39
C ILE A 146 12.64 -14.88 0.67
N ARG A 147 13.75 -14.40 0.10
CA ARG A 147 14.77 -15.31 -0.44
C ARG A 147 15.19 -16.24 0.69
N HIS A 148 14.84 -17.51 0.58
CA HIS A 148 15.28 -18.58 1.48
C HIS A 148 16.66 -19.12 1.06
N ASP A 149 17.38 -18.39 0.22
CA ASP A 149 18.75 -18.72 -0.12
C ASP A 149 19.60 -18.45 1.11
N ALA A 150 19.89 -19.53 1.83
CA ALA A 150 20.62 -19.60 3.10
C ALA A 150 22.10 -19.17 3.01
N LEU A 151 22.42 -18.20 2.14
CA LEU A 151 23.76 -17.69 1.88
C LEU A 151 23.81 -16.15 1.74
N SER A 152 22.71 -15.43 1.92
CA SER A 152 22.77 -13.98 2.14
C SER A 152 22.24 -13.62 3.52
N ASP A 153 23.15 -13.24 4.42
CA ASP A 153 22.88 -12.55 5.70
C ASP A 153 22.21 -11.17 5.51
N ASP A 154 21.77 -10.82 4.31
CA ASP A 154 21.13 -9.55 4.02
C ASP A 154 19.63 -9.67 4.26
N TYR A 155 19.13 -8.73 5.06
CA TYR A 155 17.73 -8.36 5.22
C TYR A 155 16.91 -8.61 3.94
N ASP A 156 15.64 -8.98 4.10
CA ASP A 156 14.73 -9.11 2.95
C ASP A 156 14.81 -7.86 2.05
N ASP A 157 14.46 -8.00 0.76
CA ASP A 157 14.64 -6.94 -0.23
C ASP A 157 14.04 -5.57 0.22
N TYR A 158 13.12 -5.57 1.18
CA TYR A 158 12.51 -4.37 1.77
C TYR A 158 13.44 -3.56 2.70
N GLY A 159 14.53 -4.14 3.19
CA GLY A 159 15.49 -3.48 4.06
C GLY A 159 15.02 -3.36 5.50
N ILE A 160 15.49 -2.31 6.18
CA ILE A 160 15.27 -2.10 7.61
C ILE A 160 14.47 -0.81 7.81
N GLU A 161 13.47 -0.87 8.69
CA GLU A 161 12.77 0.30 9.20
C GLU A 161 13.73 1.25 9.93
N VAL A 162 13.35 2.54 10.10
CA VAL A 162 14.13 3.51 10.88
C VAL A 162 14.40 3.06 12.33
N THR A 163 13.61 2.10 12.82
CA THR A 163 13.71 1.49 14.15
C THR A 163 14.74 0.37 14.25
N GLY A 164 15.31 -0.08 13.13
CA GLY A 164 16.12 -1.29 13.06
C GLY A 164 15.30 -2.57 12.78
N TYR A 165 13.97 -2.47 12.67
CA TYR A 165 13.09 -3.63 12.47
C TYR A 165 13.08 -4.11 11.01
N PRO A 166 13.03 -5.43 10.73
CA PRO A 166 12.96 -5.97 9.37
C PRO A 166 11.66 -5.54 8.66
N ALA A 167 11.77 -4.67 7.65
CA ALA A 167 10.60 -4.05 7.03
C ALA A 167 9.71 -5.09 6.31
N GLY A 168 10.29 -6.12 5.70
CA GLY A 168 9.49 -7.15 5.03
C GLY A 168 8.71 -8.05 5.99
N TRP A 169 9.08 -8.15 7.28
CA TRP A 169 8.23 -8.82 8.27
C TRP A 169 6.93 -8.03 8.49
N SER A 170 7.01 -6.71 8.61
CA SER A 170 5.84 -5.83 8.71
C SER A 170 4.96 -5.90 7.46
N VAL A 171 5.58 -5.85 6.26
CA VAL A 171 4.85 -5.94 4.99
C VAL A 171 4.16 -7.30 4.84
N ALA A 172 4.85 -8.40 5.12
CA ALA A 172 4.29 -9.75 5.04
C ALA A 172 3.14 -9.96 6.04
N ALA A 173 3.28 -9.44 7.26
CA ALA A 173 2.23 -9.49 8.28
C ALA A 173 0.99 -8.72 7.82
N ALA A 174 1.16 -7.54 7.22
CA ALA A 174 0.06 -6.70 6.76
C ALA A 174 -0.70 -7.35 5.62
N ARG A 175 0.02 -7.87 4.61
CA ARG A 175 -0.59 -8.60 3.49
C ARG A 175 -1.35 -9.83 3.97
N SER A 176 -0.76 -10.61 4.88
CA SER A 176 -1.44 -11.77 5.47
C SER A 176 -2.72 -11.38 6.21
N ALA A 177 -2.70 -10.27 6.97
CA ALA A 177 -3.89 -9.77 7.65
C ALA A 177 -4.99 -9.32 6.67
N ILE A 178 -4.62 -8.65 5.57
CA ILE A 178 -5.56 -8.25 4.51
C ILE A 178 -6.13 -9.47 3.81
N SER A 179 -5.30 -10.45 3.45
CA SER A 179 -5.75 -11.73 2.86
C SER A 179 -6.73 -12.46 3.76
N ALA A 180 -6.47 -12.51 5.07
CA ALA A 180 -7.40 -13.09 6.05
C ALA A 180 -8.71 -12.29 6.18
N GLY A 181 -8.69 -10.99 5.86
CA GLY A 181 -9.83 -10.09 5.86
C GLY A 181 -10.60 -10.01 4.54
N THR A 182 -10.18 -10.73 3.48
CA THR A 182 -10.79 -10.63 2.14
C THR A 182 -12.30 -10.85 2.15
N ALA A 183 -12.82 -11.76 2.98
CA ALA A 183 -14.25 -12.01 3.08
C ALA A 183 -15.07 -10.79 3.57
N LEU A 184 -14.45 -9.88 4.34
CA LEU A 184 -15.06 -8.63 4.80
C LEU A 184 -14.85 -7.48 3.81
N LEU A 185 -13.72 -7.47 3.10
CA LEU A 185 -13.37 -6.41 2.15
C LEU A 185 -14.04 -6.59 0.79
N GLN A 186 -14.14 -7.81 0.27
CA GLN A 186 -14.66 -8.08 -1.07
C GLN A 186 -16.08 -7.54 -1.31
N PRO A 187 -17.04 -7.65 -0.37
CA PRO A 187 -18.37 -7.04 -0.54
C PRO A 187 -18.35 -5.52 -0.71
N LEU A 188 -17.30 -4.84 -0.23
CA LEU A 188 -17.16 -3.38 -0.33
C LEU A 188 -16.82 -2.91 -1.74
N LEU A 189 -16.47 -3.81 -2.67
CA LEU A 189 -16.37 -3.49 -4.09
C LEU A 189 -17.73 -3.09 -4.69
N ASP A 190 -18.83 -3.47 -4.06
CA ASP A 190 -20.21 -3.12 -4.46
C ASP A 190 -20.84 -2.04 -3.59
N ASP A 191 -20.05 -1.38 -2.73
CA ASP A 191 -20.53 -0.28 -1.89
C ASP A 191 -21.09 0.87 -2.77
N PRO A 192 -22.19 1.54 -2.39
CA PRO A 192 -22.73 2.66 -3.17
C PRO A 192 -21.75 3.84 -3.31
N ASP A 193 -20.86 4.05 -2.34
CA ASP A 193 -19.88 5.14 -2.36
C ASP A 193 -18.67 4.77 -3.24
N PRO A 194 -18.39 5.50 -4.35
CA PRO A 194 -17.22 5.25 -5.19
C PRO A 194 -15.89 5.35 -4.44
N VAL A 195 -15.80 6.18 -3.38
CA VAL A 195 -14.58 6.31 -2.57
C VAL A 195 -14.30 5.00 -1.83
N ILE A 196 -15.32 4.35 -1.28
CA ILE A 196 -15.19 3.04 -0.64
C ILE A 196 -14.77 1.99 -1.67
N ARG A 197 -15.35 2.00 -2.88
CA ARG A 197 -14.96 1.06 -3.94
C ARG A 197 -13.49 1.22 -4.35
N VAL A 198 -13.02 2.44 -4.55
CA VAL A 198 -11.60 2.73 -4.86
C VAL A 198 -10.67 2.24 -3.75
N ARG A 199 -10.96 2.61 -2.49
CA ARG A 199 -10.13 2.22 -1.35
C ARG A 199 -10.15 0.70 -1.12
N THR A 200 -11.26 0.04 -1.40
CA THR A 200 -11.38 -1.42 -1.34
C THR A 200 -10.51 -2.08 -2.39
N ALA A 201 -10.55 -1.61 -3.64
CA ALA A 201 -9.67 -2.11 -4.70
C ALA A 201 -8.19 -1.92 -4.32
N TYR A 202 -7.84 -0.76 -3.76
CA TYR A 202 -6.48 -0.47 -3.28
C TYR A 202 -6.03 -1.37 -2.13
N ALA A 203 -6.93 -1.70 -1.19
CA ALA A 203 -6.68 -2.62 -0.09
C ALA A 203 -6.51 -4.07 -0.58
N LEU A 204 -7.40 -4.55 -1.45
CA LEU A 204 -7.34 -5.91 -1.97
C LEU A 204 -6.16 -6.15 -2.94
N ALA A 205 -5.63 -5.10 -3.59
CA ALA A 205 -4.51 -5.21 -4.52
C ALA A 205 -3.22 -5.80 -3.92
N VAL A 206 -3.04 -5.68 -2.60
CA VAL A 206 -1.85 -6.20 -1.89
C VAL A 206 -2.08 -7.56 -1.23
N ALA A 207 -3.32 -8.05 -1.23
CA ALA A 207 -3.64 -9.37 -0.70
C ALA A 207 -3.04 -10.48 -1.57
N ASP A 208 -2.90 -11.67 -0.96
CA ASP A 208 -2.49 -12.89 -1.65
C ASP A 208 -3.61 -13.33 -2.60
N ASP A 209 -3.29 -13.41 -3.89
CA ASP A 209 -4.20 -13.77 -4.98
C ASP A 209 -3.64 -14.94 -5.79
N THR A 210 -2.98 -15.89 -5.11
CA THR A 210 -2.45 -17.10 -5.72
C THR A 210 -3.53 -17.92 -6.44
N ASP A 211 -4.78 -17.92 -5.94
CA ASP A 211 -5.91 -18.61 -6.55
C ASP A 211 -6.72 -17.77 -7.57
N GLY A 212 -6.36 -16.50 -7.76
CA GLY A 212 -6.97 -15.60 -8.73
C GLY A 212 -8.38 -15.09 -8.37
N LYS A 213 -8.88 -15.35 -7.16
CA LYS A 213 -10.23 -14.93 -6.74
C LYS A 213 -10.37 -13.41 -6.65
N ILE A 214 -9.34 -12.70 -6.19
CA ILE A 214 -9.37 -11.25 -6.05
C ILE A 214 -9.36 -10.60 -7.43
N ARG A 215 -8.49 -11.03 -8.35
CA ARG A 215 -8.53 -10.56 -9.74
C ARG A 215 -9.86 -10.87 -10.43
N ALA A 216 -10.46 -12.03 -10.16
CA ALA A 216 -11.80 -12.35 -10.68
C ALA A 216 -12.87 -11.39 -10.15
N ALA A 217 -12.83 -11.05 -8.85
CA ALA A 217 -13.73 -10.06 -8.26
C ALA A 217 -13.56 -8.66 -8.89
N PHE A 218 -12.31 -8.23 -9.14
CA PHE A 218 -12.05 -6.99 -9.87
C PHE A 218 -12.64 -7.01 -11.28
N GLY A 219 -12.48 -8.12 -12.02
CA GLY A 219 -13.04 -8.30 -13.35
C GLY A 219 -14.57 -8.23 -13.37
N ILE A 220 -15.24 -8.88 -12.41
CA ILE A 220 -16.70 -8.83 -12.26
C ILE A 220 -17.16 -7.39 -12.01
N ARG A 221 -16.51 -6.67 -11.09
CA ARG A 221 -16.87 -5.29 -10.79
C ARG A 221 -16.62 -4.36 -11.99
N LEU A 222 -15.47 -4.49 -12.64
CA LEU A 222 -15.08 -3.67 -13.80
C LEU A 222 -16.06 -3.80 -14.97
N ALA A 223 -16.68 -4.97 -15.15
CA ALA A 223 -17.66 -5.21 -16.21
C ALA A 223 -18.94 -4.36 -16.07
N THR A 224 -19.28 -3.92 -14.86
CA THR A 224 -20.51 -3.15 -14.59
C THR A 224 -20.25 -1.71 -14.15
N GLU A 225 -19.03 -1.40 -13.71
CA GLU A 225 -18.66 -0.10 -13.18
C GLU A 225 -18.72 1.03 -14.23
N GLN A 226 -19.35 2.14 -13.85
CA GLN A 226 -19.55 3.33 -14.67
C GLN A 226 -18.72 4.53 -14.20
N ASP A 227 -18.25 4.52 -12.94
CA ASP A 227 -17.41 5.59 -12.43
C ASP A 227 -15.98 5.51 -13.02
N PRO A 228 -15.49 6.55 -13.72
CA PRO A 228 -14.18 6.51 -14.37
C PRO A 228 -13.00 6.23 -13.42
N LEU A 229 -13.06 6.76 -12.19
CA LEU A 229 -11.99 6.59 -11.20
C LEU A 229 -12.04 5.20 -10.58
N VAL A 230 -13.23 4.65 -10.32
CA VAL A 230 -13.34 3.27 -9.84
C VAL A 230 -12.84 2.29 -10.92
N ARG A 231 -13.17 2.52 -12.20
CA ARG A 231 -12.61 1.71 -13.31
C ARG A 231 -11.08 1.77 -13.34
N ALA A 232 -10.51 2.97 -13.26
CA ALA A 232 -9.06 3.16 -13.20
C ALA A 232 -8.43 2.44 -11.99
N ALA A 233 -9.04 2.54 -10.81
CA ALA A 233 -8.60 1.85 -9.59
C ALA A 233 -8.61 0.33 -9.74
N LEU A 234 -9.67 -0.25 -10.33
CA LEU A 234 -9.76 -1.70 -10.57
C LEU A 234 -8.69 -2.20 -11.54
N ILE A 235 -8.34 -1.40 -12.55
CA ILE A 235 -7.28 -1.72 -13.50
C ILE A 235 -5.90 -1.68 -12.80
N LEU A 236 -5.62 -0.65 -12.01
CA LEU A 236 -4.37 -0.56 -11.23
C LEU A 236 -4.26 -1.67 -10.19
N ALA A 237 -5.36 -2.00 -9.49
CA ALA A 237 -5.41 -3.10 -8.55
C ALA A 237 -5.13 -4.46 -9.22
N THR A 238 -5.67 -4.65 -10.43
CA THR A 238 -5.40 -5.84 -11.25
C THR A 238 -3.93 -5.90 -11.65
N ALA A 239 -3.33 -4.76 -12.03
CA ALA A 239 -1.91 -4.66 -12.38
C ALA A 239 -1.01 -5.02 -11.20
N GLU A 240 -1.30 -4.48 -10.02
CA GLU A 240 -0.53 -4.78 -8.82
C GLU A 240 -0.65 -6.25 -8.40
N ALA A 241 -1.86 -6.82 -8.40
CA ALA A 241 -2.04 -8.24 -8.11
C ALA A 241 -1.33 -9.14 -9.14
N THR A 242 -1.25 -8.73 -10.41
CA THR A 242 -0.46 -9.42 -11.44
C THR A 242 1.04 -9.23 -11.26
N ARG A 243 1.50 -8.09 -10.71
CA ARG A 243 2.92 -7.90 -10.39
C ARG A 243 3.36 -8.88 -9.30
N ALA A 244 2.51 -9.12 -8.30
CA ALA A 244 2.70 -10.08 -7.23
C ALA A 244 2.68 -11.54 -7.71
N HIS A 245 1.71 -11.86 -8.56
CA HIS A 245 1.51 -13.19 -9.12
C HIS A 245 1.43 -13.11 -10.65
N PRO A 246 2.57 -13.24 -11.36
CA PRO A 246 2.66 -13.01 -12.80
C PRO A 246 1.62 -13.78 -13.60
N ASN A 247 0.90 -13.06 -14.46
CA ASN A 247 -0.09 -13.61 -15.37
C ASN A 247 0.03 -12.91 -16.74
N ALA A 248 0.56 -13.63 -17.72
CA ALA A 248 0.80 -13.10 -19.06
C ALA A 248 -0.49 -12.62 -19.76
N GLN A 249 -1.63 -13.27 -19.50
CA GLN A 249 -2.91 -12.88 -20.08
C GLN A 249 -3.35 -11.51 -19.58
N THR A 250 -3.11 -11.19 -18.31
CA THR A 250 -3.40 -9.86 -17.76
C THR A 250 -2.53 -8.78 -18.42
N THR A 251 -1.24 -9.04 -18.63
CA THR A 251 -0.36 -8.09 -19.31
C THR A 251 -0.82 -7.82 -20.75
N THR A 252 -1.23 -8.85 -21.49
CA THR A 252 -1.84 -8.68 -22.83
C THR A 252 -3.14 -7.90 -22.76
N TRP A 253 -4.01 -8.22 -21.81
CA TRP A 253 -5.28 -7.52 -21.62
C TRP A 253 -5.08 -6.02 -21.32
N MET A 254 -4.09 -5.64 -20.50
CA MET A 254 -3.77 -4.23 -20.26
C MET A 254 -3.30 -3.53 -21.52
N ARG A 255 -2.49 -4.21 -22.35
CA ARG A 255 -2.06 -3.67 -23.64
C ARG A 255 -3.24 -3.37 -24.57
N GLU A 256 -4.22 -4.25 -24.62
CA GLU A 256 -5.45 -4.07 -25.40
C GLU A 256 -6.28 -2.90 -24.85
N ARG A 257 -6.42 -2.79 -23.52
CA ARG A 257 -7.24 -1.75 -22.89
C ARG A 257 -6.76 -0.33 -23.13
N TRP A 258 -5.46 -0.05 -23.02
CA TRP A 258 -5.00 1.32 -23.28
C TRP A 258 -5.15 1.69 -24.77
N ARG A 259 -5.10 0.71 -25.67
CA ARG A 259 -5.33 0.90 -27.12
C ARG A 259 -6.79 1.07 -27.51
N ASP A 260 -7.71 0.53 -26.73
CA ASP A 260 -9.15 0.64 -26.99
C ASP A 260 -9.62 2.10 -26.86
N ARG A 261 -10.08 2.68 -27.97
CA ARG A 261 -10.55 4.07 -28.01
C ARG A 261 -11.95 4.24 -27.44
N THR A 262 -12.68 3.15 -27.21
CA THR A 262 -14.01 3.17 -26.60
C THR A 262 -13.95 3.19 -25.07
N GLU A 263 -12.81 2.82 -24.49
CA GLU A 263 -12.58 2.93 -23.06
C GLU A 263 -12.44 4.39 -22.60
N MET A 264 -12.83 4.63 -21.35
CA MET A 264 -12.71 5.95 -20.73
C MET A 264 -11.23 6.37 -20.62
N PRO A 265 -10.90 7.67 -20.78
CA PRO A 265 -9.53 8.16 -20.70
C PRO A 265 -8.76 7.71 -19.45
N GLU A 266 -9.40 7.76 -18.27
CA GLU A 266 -8.81 7.40 -16.98
C GLU A 266 -8.47 5.90 -16.92
N ALA A 267 -9.37 5.06 -17.44
CA ALA A 267 -9.15 3.61 -17.54
C ALA A 267 -8.00 3.27 -18.51
N ARG A 268 -7.89 4.01 -19.63
CA ARG A 268 -6.80 3.84 -20.60
C ARG A 268 -5.45 4.25 -20.03
N LEU A 269 -5.40 5.36 -19.29
CA LEU A 269 -4.19 5.82 -18.59
C LEU A 269 -3.77 4.81 -17.50
N ALA A 270 -4.72 4.32 -16.69
CA ALA A 270 -4.45 3.27 -15.70
C ALA A 270 -3.91 1.99 -16.35
N ALA A 271 -4.49 1.57 -17.49
CA ALA A 271 -4.01 0.40 -18.23
C ALA A 271 -2.62 0.61 -18.84
N ALA A 272 -2.31 1.82 -19.31
CA ALA A 272 -0.99 2.15 -19.83
C ALA A 272 0.07 2.09 -18.72
N ILE A 273 -0.20 2.70 -17.56
CA ILE A 273 0.68 2.65 -16.39
C ILE A 273 0.85 1.20 -15.91
N GLY A 274 -0.25 0.47 -15.74
CA GLY A 274 -0.22 -0.94 -15.33
C GLY A 274 0.61 -1.80 -16.29
N TRP A 275 0.42 -1.64 -17.59
CA TRP A 275 1.21 -2.35 -18.60
C TRP A 275 2.70 -2.04 -18.48
N LEU A 276 3.08 -0.76 -18.35
CA LEU A 276 4.49 -0.34 -18.19
C LEU A 276 5.14 -0.90 -16.92
N CYS A 277 4.39 -1.04 -15.83
CA CYS A 277 4.88 -1.65 -14.59
C CYS A 277 5.02 -3.18 -14.65
N LEU A 278 4.39 -3.84 -15.63
CA LEU A 278 4.38 -5.30 -15.79
C LEU A 278 5.35 -5.79 -16.86
N THR A 279 6.08 -4.90 -17.52
CA THR A 279 6.95 -5.26 -18.65
C THR A 279 8.22 -4.41 -18.68
N ASP A 280 9.30 -5.05 -19.10
CA ASP A 280 10.55 -4.38 -19.43
C ASP A 280 10.58 -3.92 -20.92
N GLU A 281 9.49 -4.14 -21.66
CA GLU A 281 9.40 -3.69 -23.05
C GLU A 281 9.54 -2.16 -23.17
N PRO A 282 10.23 -1.67 -24.22
CA PRO A 282 10.29 -0.24 -24.49
C PRO A 282 8.89 0.30 -24.77
N ALA A 283 8.61 1.52 -24.29
CA ALA A 283 7.31 2.14 -24.49
C ALA A 283 7.06 2.40 -26.00
N PRO A 284 6.00 1.83 -26.59
CA PRO A 284 5.63 2.07 -27.97
C PRO A 284 5.35 3.55 -28.25
N THR A 285 5.62 4.02 -29.46
CA THR A 285 5.38 5.43 -29.84
C THR A 285 3.91 5.82 -29.73
N ASP A 286 2.99 4.92 -30.06
CA ASP A 286 1.55 5.12 -29.90
C ASP A 286 1.12 5.31 -28.44
N LEU A 287 1.81 4.67 -27.50
CA LEU A 287 1.61 4.87 -26.06
C LEU A 287 2.03 6.29 -25.65
N ARG A 288 3.18 6.79 -26.12
CA ARG A 288 3.65 8.15 -25.81
C ARG A 288 2.65 9.20 -26.29
N THR A 289 2.24 9.12 -27.56
CA THR A 289 1.24 10.03 -28.14
C THR A 289 -0.09 10.01 -27.38
N LEU A 290 -0.54 8.82 -26.97
CA LEU A 290 -1.76 8.68 -26.17
C LEU A 290 -1.60 9.39 -24.83
N THR A 291 -0.50 9.15 -24.12
CA THR A 291 -0.27 9.72 -22.80
C THR A 291 -0.20 11.23 -22.85
N ASP A 292 0.48 11.81 -23.84
CA ASP A 292 0.53 13.26 -24.07
C ASP A 292 -0.87 13.85 -24.34
N THR A 293 -1.70 13.11 -25.07
CA THR A 293 -3.07 13.54 -25.41
C THR A 293 -4.01 13.46 -24.20
N LEU A 294 -3.87 12.42 -23.38
CA LEU A 294 -4.80 12.13 -22.29
C LEU A 294 -4.36 12.75 -20.94
N THR A 295 -3.09 13.11 -20.76
CA THR A 295 -2.60 13.68 -19.49
C THR A 295 -2.82 15.19 -19.45
N THR A 296 -4.08 15.63 -19.46
CA THR A 296 -4.42 17.05 -19.24
C THR A 296 -4.33 17.40 -17.76
N ASP A 297 -4.02 18.65 -17.41
CA ASP A 297 -3.90 19.09 -16.01
C ASP A 297 -5.15 18.76 -15.18
N ALA A 298 -6.34 19.02 -15.72
CA ALA A 298 -7.60 18.71 -15.05
C ALA A 298 -7.76 17.20 -14.76
N ARG A 299 -7.35 16.35 -15.71
CA ARG A 299 -7.42 14.89 -15.51
C ARG A 299 -6.38 14.41 -14.53
N ALA A 300 -5.17 14.96 -14.58
CA ALA A 300 -4.10 14.64 -13.65
C ALA A 300 -4.51 14.93 -12.20
N HIS A 301 -5.09 16.12 -11.94
CA HIS A 301 -5.63 16.46 -10.61
C HIS A 301 -6.81 15.57 -10.19
N THR A 302 -7.67 15.18 -11.14
CA THR A 302 -8.78 14.27 -10.84
C THR A 302 -8.28 12.87 -10.46
N MET A 303 -7.27 12.37 -11.18
CA MET A 303 -6.68 11.06 -10.93
C MET A 303 -5.80 11.00 -9.68
N ASP A 304 -5.35 12.12 -9.12
CA ASP A 304 -4.65 12.16 -7.82
C ASP A 304 -5.54 11.73 -6.63
N THR A 305 -6.85 11.56 -6.85
CA THR A 305 -7.73 10.88 -5.89
C THR A 305 -7.46 9.38 -5.79
N LEU A 306 -6.80 8.78 -6.78
CA LEU A 306 -6.40 7.38 -6.78
C LEU A 306 -5.21 7.20 -5.83
N PRO A 307 -5.27 6.29 -4.84
CA PRO A 307 -4.21 6.18 -3.83
C PRO A 307 -2.81 5.89 -4.40
N TRP A 308 -2.71 5.13 -5.49
CA TRP A 308 -1.43 4.89 -6.19
C TRP A 308 -0.78 6.19 -6.69
N LEU A 309 -1.58 7.08 -7.28
CA LEU A 309 -1.09 8.33 -7.87
C LEU A 309 -0.88 9.38 -6.78
N SER A 310 -1.78 9.47 -5.81
CA SER A 310 -1.59 10.32 -4.62
C SER A 310 -0.25 10.03 -3.92
N ALA A 311 0.08 8.74 -3.75
CA ALA A 311 1.34 8.31 -3.16
C ALA A 311 2.57 8.64 -4.04
N ALA A 312 2.40 8.66 -5.37
CA ALA A 312 3.46 8.99 -6.32
C ALA A 312 3.74 10.49 -6.42
N ALA A 313 2.76 11.35 -6.08
CA ALA A 313 2.83 12.79 -6.26
C ALA A 313 4.10 13.41 -5.65
N GLY A 314 4.60 14.46 -6.31
CA GLY A 314 5.74 15.27 -5.86
C GLY A 314 5.28 16.64 -5.35
N SER A 315 6.20 17.43 -4.79
CA SER A 315 5.90 18.77 -4.26
C SER A 315 5.32 19.74 -5.31
N ASN A 316 5.65 19.56 -6.58
CA ASN A 316 5.26 20.44 -7.69
C ASN A 316 4.68 19.68 -8.90
N GLU A 317 4.30 18.42 -8.73
CA GLU A 317 3.85 17.55 -9.84
C GLU A 317 2.79 16.57 -9.34
N THR A 318 1.70 16.42 -10.10
CA THR A 318 0.67 15.40 -9.81
C THR A 318 1.28 14.00 -9.91
N GLY A 319 0.65 13.03 -9.26
CA GLY A 319 1.09 11.64 -9.32
C GLY A 319 1.09 11.09 -10.73
N LEU A 320 0.03 11.41 -11.50
CA LEU A 320 -0.08 10.98 -12.90
C LEU A 320 1.08 11.52 -13.75
N GLN A 321 1.34 12.83 -13.70
CA GLN A 321 2.41 13.45 -14.48
C GLN A 321 3.77 12.84 -14.12
N ARG A 322 4.02 12.63 -12.82
CA ARG A 322 5.26 12.01 -12.35
C ARG A 322 5.40 10.58 -12.84
N CYS A 323 4.35 9.76 -12.75
CA CYS A 323 4.36 8.38 -13.27
C CYS A 323 4.64 8.34 -14.76
N VAL A 324 4.04 9.24 -15.54
CA VAL A 324 4.26 9.37 -16.98
C VAL A 324 5.71 9.75 -17.28
N ARG A 325 6.24 10.77 -16.60
CA ARG A 325 7.63 11.22 -16.77
C ARG A 325 8.62 10.12 -16.40
N GLU A 326 8.54 9.56 -15.20
CA GLU A 326 9.46 8.51 -14.74
C GLU A 326 9.37 7.21 -15.56
N SER A 327 8.17 6.89 -16.09
CA SER A 327 7.99 5.66 -16.86
C SER A 327 8.31 5.81 -18.33
N LEU A 328 8.10 6.97 -18.95
CA LEU A 328 8.29 7.16 -20.39
C LEU A 328 9.52 7.99 -20.72
N HIS A 329 9.88 8.90 -19.85
CA HIS A 329 10.94 9.88 -20.03
C HIS A 329 11.87 9.92 -18.81
N PRO A 330 12.51 8.79 -18.43
CA PRO A 330 13.42 8.76 -17.28
C PRO A 330 14.60 9.73 -17.45
N GLU A 331 14.90 10.16 -18.68
CA GLU A 331 15.89 11.18 -18.99
C GLU A 331 15.45 12.63 -18.66
N GLN A 332 14.15 12.89 -18.51
CA GLN A 332 13.66 14.24 -18.23
C GLN A 332 13.83 14.56 -16.74
N PRO A 333 14.54 15.66 -16.41
CA PRO A 333 14.67 16.09 -15.02
C PRO A 333 13.28 16.39 -14.45
N GLY A 334 13.09 16.07 -13.16
CA GLY A 334 11.87 16.47 -12.45
C GLY A 334 11.70 17.99 -12.46
N PRO A 335 10.46 18.50 -12.30
CA PRO A 335 10.25 19.93 -12.12
C PRO A 335 11.09 20.40 -10.94
N GLY A 336 11.93 21.41 -11.18
CA GLY A 336 13.07 21.78 -10.34
C GLY A 336 12.79 21.61 -8.85
N THR A 337 13.67 20.86 -8.18
CA THR A 337 13.79 20.90 -6.71
C THR A 337 13.84 22.36 -6.31
N CYS A 338 12.96 22.79 -5.41
CA CYS A 338 13.19 24.00 -4.62
C CYS A 338 14.64 23.94 -4.17
N ASP A 339 15.41 25.02 -4.43
CA ASP A 339 16.80 25.15 -4.02
C ASP A 339 16.98 24.50 -2.66
N ASP A 340 17.85 23.50 -2.57
CA ASP A 340 18.17 22.87 -1.30
C ASP A 340 18.60 23.99 -0.34
N PRO A 341 17.82 24.27 0.73
CA PRO A 341 18.15 25.36 1.65
C PRO A 341 19.47 25.14 2.39
N TRP A 342 20.10 23.96 2.20
CA TRP A 342 21.39 23.59 2.76
C TRP A 342 22.54 23.58 1.75
N THR A 343 22.30 23.96 0.48
CA THR A 343 23.41 24.25 -0.43
C THR A 343 24.00 25.62 -0.09
N PRO A 344 25.27 25.72 0.35
CA PRO A 344 25.91 27.01 0.52
C PRO A 344 26.07 27.62 -0.88
N GLY A 345 25.43 28.77 -1.10
CA GLY A 345 25.64 29.55 -2.32
C GLY A 345 27.12 29.89 -2.49
N ASN A 346 27.63 29.68 -3.70
CA ASN A 346 28.99 30.05 -4.12
C ASN A 346 29.28 31.54 -3.93
#